data_AF-A0A1I8AK87-F1
#
_entry.id   AF-A0A1I8AK87-F1
#
_cell.length_a   1.000
_cell.length_b   1.000
_cell.length_c   1.000
_cell.angle_alpha   90.00
_cell.angle_beta   90.00
_cell.angle_gamma   90.00
#
_symmetry.space_group_name_H-M   'P 1'
#
loop_
_entity.id
_entity.type
_entity.pdbx_description
1 polymer ?
#
loop_
_entity_poly.entity_id
_entity_poly.type
_entity_poly.pdbx_seq_one_letter_code
_entity_poly.pdbx_strand_id
1 'polypeptide(L)'
;PVQRVDAYDKSTGKAVYSIDVKVDGMLHAAVQHAPRLGMRVGELRNEAQVKAMKGVHSVHRLPGAVAVVAERWWHAKRAVEAVQVQWLEASADAKVRQMPADFSSDAFRDQLAAATGPARDEENEGDFGKAFADAATQVEATYHNQF
;
A
#
# COMPACT_ATOMS: atom_id res chain seq x y z
N PRO A 1 30.41 -18.86 17.61
CA PRO A 1 29.04 -18.52 17.13
C PRO A 1 28.02 -18.93 18.20
N VAL A 2 26.99 -18.12 18.47
CA VAL A 2 25.97 -18.40 19.51
C VAL A 2 24.70 -18.94 18.85
N GLN A 3 24.09 -19.96 19.45
CA GLN A 3 22.86 -20.56 18.94
C GLN A 3 21.68 -19.60 19.09
N ARG A 4 20.83 -19.52 18.06
CA ARG A 4 19.59 -18.76 18.08
C ARG A 4 18.57 -19.39 19.03
N VAL A 5 18.12 -18.62 20.01
CA VAL A 5 17.12 -19.05 21.01
C VAL A 5 15.75 -19.39 20.41
N ASP A 6 15.42 -18.82 19.25
CA ASP A 6 14.13 -18.98 18.57
C ASP A 6 14.15 -20.04 17.44
N ALA A 7 15.32 -20.61 17.13
CA ALA A 7 15.49 -21.47 15.96
C ALA A 7 14.66 -22.74 16.06
N TYR A 8 14.67 -23.40 17.23
CA TYR A 8 13.91 -24.64 17.42
C TYR A 8 12.42 -24.42 17.19
N ASP A 9 11.80 -23.42 17.84
CA ASP A 9 10.37 -23.18 17.72
C ASP A 9 9.93 -22.77 16.31
N LYS A 10 10.76 -21.99 15.61
CA LYS A 10 10.52 -21.63 14.21
C LYS A 10 10.63 -22.83 13.26
N SER A 11 11.53 -23.76 13.54
CA SER A 11 11.72 -24.99 12.74
C SER A 11 10.68 -26.07 13.04
N THR A 12 10.00 -26.02 14.19
CA THR A 12 8.99 -27.01 14.58
C THR A 12 7.55 -26.50 14.52
N GLY A 13 7.32 -25.28 14.03
CA GLY A 13 5.98 -24.67 13.98
C GLY A 13 5.37 -24.34 15.35
N LYS A 14 6.21 -24.17 16.39
CA LYS A 14 5.78 -23.77 17.73
C LYS A 14 5.74 -22.25 17.90
N ALA A 15 6.45 -21.52 17.04
CA ALA A 15 6.38 -20.06 17.01
C ALA A 15 4.98 -19.60 16.61
N VAL A 16 4.35 -18.79 17.45
CA VAL A 16 3.03 -18.20 17.21
C VAL A 16 3.20 -16.87 16.50
N TYR A 17 2.68 -16.76 15.29
CA TYR A 17 2.59 -15.50 14.54
C TYR A 17 1.19 -14.90 14.68
N SER A 18 1.01 -13.64 14.29
CA SER A 18 -0.28 -12.94 14.43
C SER A 18 -1.46 -13.66 13.76
N ILE A 19 -1.21 -14.44 12.70
CA ILE A 19 -2.23 -15.23 12.01
C ILE A 19 -2.65 -16.50 12.77
N ASP A 20 -1.82 -16.97 13.71
CA ASP A 20 -2.08 -18.16 14.52
C ASP A 20 -2.88 -17.82 15.80
N VAL A 21 -2.94 -16.54 16.17
CA VAL A 21 -3.64 -16.05 17.35
C VAL A 21 -5.15 -16.26 17.20
N LYS A 22 -5.78 -16.79 18.26
CA LYS A 22 -7.23 -16.96 18.37
C LYS A 22 -7.69 -16.44 19.73
N VAL A 23 -8.79 -15.69 19.74
CA VAL A 23 -9.43 -15.19 20.95
C VAL A 23 -10.91 -15.61 20.98
N ASP A 24 -11.49 -15.66 22.17
CA ASP A 24 -12.90 -15.98 22.33
C ASP A 24 -13.78 -14.93 21.64
N GLY A 25 -14.73 -15.38 20.83
CA GLY A 25 -15.59 -14.50 20.04
C GLY A 25 -14.90 -13.80 18.87
N MET A 26 -13.71 -14.24 18.44
CA MET A 26 -12.97 -13.61 17.34
C MET A 26 -13.79 -13.52 16.04
N LEU A 27 -13.96 -12.30 15.56
CA LEU A 27 -14.45 -12.01 14.22
C LEU A 27 -13.29 -11.85 13.24
N HIS A 28 -13.57 -12.06 11.96
CA HIS A 28 -12.62 -11.93 10.86
C HIS A 28 -13.06 -10.81 9.94
N ALA A 29 -12.13 -9.96 9.54
CA ALA A 29 -12.37 -8.90 8.57
C ALA A 29 -11.70 -9.24 7.24
N ALA A 30 -12.36 -8.90 6.13
CA ALA A 30 -11.77 -8.86 4.80
C ALA A 30 -11.99 -7.47 4.21
N VAL A 31 -11.02 -6.99 3.43
CA VAL A 31 -10.98 -5.61 2.95
C VAL A 31 -10.91 -5.59 1.43
N GLN A 32 -11.73 -4.76 0.80
CA GLN A 32 -11.62 -4.38 -0.59
C GLN A 32 -11.08 -2.95 -0.66
N HIS A 33 -9.86 -2.82 -1.15
CA HIS A 33 -9.22 -1.52 -1.36
C HIS A 33 -9.74 -0.87 -2.64
N ALA A 34 -9.67 0.46 -2.67
CA ALA A 34 -9.91 1.21 -3.88
C ALA A 34 -8.89 0.80 -4.97
N PRO A 35 -9.26 0.83 -6.26
CA PRO A 35 -8.37 0.42 -7.35
C PRO A 35 -7.10 1.27 -7.45
N ARG A 36 -7.13 2.51 -6.96
CA ARG A 36 -6.01 3.44 -6.97
C ARG A 36 -5.87 4.16 -5.63
N LEU A 37 -4.63 4.43 -5.25
CA LEU A 37 -4.30 5.21 -4.06
C LEU A 37 -4.94 6.60 -4.15
N GLY A 38 -5.53 7.05 -3.05
CA GLY A 38 -6.20 8.34 -2.94
C GLY A 38 -7.70 8.28 -3.23
N MET A 39 -8.20 7.31 -4.00
CA MET A 39 -9.65 7.20 -4.22
C MET A 39 -10.40 6.99 -2.91
N ARG A 40 -11.65 7.47 -2.85
CA ARG A 40 -12.52 7.42 -1.67
C ARG A 40 -13.74 6.53 -1.91
N VAL A 41 -14.28 6.00 -0.81
CA VAL A 41 -15.52 5.24 -0.83
C VAL A 41 -16.70 6.19 -1.03
N GLY A 42 -17.46 5.98 -2.11
CA GLY A 42 -18.74 6.62 -2.36
C GLY A 42 -19.90 5.79 -1.85
N GLU A 43 -20.97 5.72 -2.65
CA GLU A 43 -22.12 4.88 -2.35
C GLU A 43 -21.78 3.38 -2.43
N LEU A 44 -22.36 2.59 -1.53
CA LEU A 44 -22.35 1.13 -1.58
C LEU A 44 -23.70 0.65 -2.12
N ARG A 45 -23.78 0.39 -3.42
CA ARG A 45 -25.07 0.22 -4.14
C ARG A 45 -25.90 -0.97 -3.65
N ASN A 46 -25.24 -1.97 -3.07
CA ASN A 46 -25.88 -3.19 -2.56
C ASN A 46 -25.59 -3.42 -1.07
N GLU A 47 -25.34 -2.36 -0.29
CA GLU A 47 -24.95 -2.49 1.13
C GLU A 47 -25.93 -3.34 1.95
N ALA A 48 -27.24 -3.15 1.75
CA ALA A 48 -28.27 -3.91 2.46
C ALA A 48 -28.21 -5.41 2.12
N GLN A 49 -27.97 -5.75 0.85
CA GLN A 49 -27.82 -7.13 0.41
C GLN A 49 -26.59 -7.77 1.05
N VAL A 50 -25.46 -7.06 1.09
CA VAL A 50 -24.22 -7.56 1.71
C VAL A 50 -24.38 -7.75 3.21
N LYS A 51 -25.04 -6.81 3.91
CA LYS A 51 -25.36 -6.95 5.34
C LYS A 51 -26.25 -8.15 5.64
N ALA A 52 -27.11 -8.54 4.70
CA ALA A 52 -27.99 -9.71 4.83
C ALA A 52 -27.32 -11.04 4.44
N MET A 53 -26.08 -11.04 3.91
CA MET A 53 -25.38 -12.27 3.58
C MET A 53 -25.09 -13.10 4.84
N LYS A 54 -25.20 -14.42 4.70
CA LYS A 54 -25.01 -15.36 5.81
C LYS A 54 -23.66 -15.15 6.51
N GLY A 55 -23.73 -14.93 7.82
CA GLY A 55 -22.56 -14.80 8.69
C GLY A 55 -21.84 -13.45 8.62
N VAL A 56 -22.33 -12.50 7.83
CA VAL A 56 -21.87 -11.11 7.90
C VAL A 56 -22.35 -10.50 9.21
N HIS A 57 -21.40 -9.91 9.94
CA HIS A 57 -21.66 -9.17 11.16
C HIS A 57 -21.85 -7.68 10.85
N SER A 58 -20.93 -7.08 10.10
CA SER A 58 -20.97 -5.65 9.80
C SER A 58 -20.17 -5.27 8.56
N VAL A 59 -20.54 -4.13 7.96
CA VAL A 59 -19.86 -3.52 6.81
C VAL A 59 -19.36 -2.14 7.23
N HIS A 60 -18.10 -1.84 6.98
CA HIS A 60 -17.42 -0.61 7.40
C HIS A 60 -16.77 0.08 6.20
N ARG A 61 -16.90 1.41 6.16
CA ARG A 61 -16.18 2.25 5.21
C ARG A 61 -14.92 2.77 5.88
N LEU A 62 -13.78 2.58 5.24
CA LEU A 62 -12.45 3.04 5.67
C LEU A 62 -11.92 4.07 4.65
N PRO A 63 -10.92 4.87 5.00
CA PRO A 63 -10.19 5.67 4.02
C PRO A 63 -9.65 4.79 2.89
N GLY A 64 -10.19 4.97 1.68
CA GLY A 64 -9.79 4.22 0.48
C GLY A 64 -10.09 2.72 0.49
N ALA A 65 -11.00 2.24 1.35
CA ALA A 65 -11.37 0.82 1.38
C ALA A 65 -12.72 0.55 2.02
N VAL A 66 -13.30 -0.62 1.74
CA VAL A 66 -14.47 -1.17 2.46
C VAL A 66 -14.07 -2.45 3.14
N ALA A 67 -14.45 -2.62 4.40
CA ALA A 67 -14.21 -3.83 5.18
C ALA A 67 -15.53 -4.52 5.50
N VAL A 68 -15.59 -5.84 5.37
CA VAL A 68 -16.69 -6.65 5.89
C VAL A 68 -16.15 -7.55 6.99
N VAL A 69 -16.88 -7.60 8.10
CA VAL A 69 -16.57 -8.39 9.29
C VAL A 69 -17.56 -9.55 9.39
N ALA A 70 -17.08 -10.73 9.72
CA ALA A 70 -17.88 -11.95 9.83
C ALA A 70 -17.27 -12.92 10.86
N GLU A 71 -18.07 -13.88 11.35
CA GLU A 71 -17.58 -14.93 12.27
C GLU A 71 -16.54 -15.86 11.61
N ARG A 72 -16.64 -16.05 10.30
CA ARG A 72 -15.73 -16.89 9.52
C ARG A 72 -15.08 -16.07 8.43
N TRP A 73 -13.76 -16.20 8.28
CA TRP A 73 -13.00 -15.47 7.26
C TRP A 73 -13.57 -15.60 5.84
N TRP A 74 -14.03 -16.80 5.46
CA TRP A 74 -14.59 -17.02 4.12
C TRP A 74 -15.90 -16.24 3.88
N HIS A 75 -16.73 -16.04 4.92
CA HIS A 75 -17.92 -15.20 4.82
C HIS A 75 -17.54 -13.73 4.63
N ALA A 76 -16.58 -13.22 5.41
CA ALA A 76 -16.06 -11.86 5.26
C ALA A 76 -15.50 -11.63 3.85
N LYS A 77 -14.66 -12.55 3.35
CA LYS A 77 -14.05 -12.46 2.02
C LYS A 77 -15.10 -12.41 0.90
N ARG A 78 -16.05 -13.34 0.91
CA ARG A 78 -17.11 -13.36 -0.11
C ARG A 78 -18.01 -12.15 -0.05
N ALA A 79 -18.35 -11.70 1.16
CA ALA A 79 -19.19 -10.55 1.35
C ALA A 79 -18.50 -9.27 0.88
N VAL A 80 -17.22 -9.05 1.22
CA VAL A 80 -16.49 -7.87 0.76
C VAL A 80 -16.28 -7.87 -0.75
N GLU A 81 -16.01 -9.02 -1.37
CA GLU A 81 -15.89 -9.15 -2.84
C GLU A 81 -17.23 -8.91 -3.57
N ALA A 82 -18.36 -9.13 -2.89
CA ALA A 82 -19.68 -8.86 -3.43
C ALA A 82 -20.11 -7.39 -3.30
N VAL A 83 -19.38 -6.56 -2.54
CA VAL A 83 -19.72 -5.14 -2.39
C VAL A 83 -19.52 -4.42 -3.72
N GLN A 84 -20.59 -3.73 -4.14
CA GLN A 84 -20.55 -2.86 -5.30
C GLN A 84 -20.25 -1.43 -4.84
N VAL A 85 -18.97 -1.13 -4.74
CA VAL A 85 -18.47 0.19 -4.31
C VAL A 85 -18.44 1.16 -5.49
N GLN A 86 -19.05 2.33 -5.32
CA GLN A 86 -18.74 3.48 -6.15
C GLN A 86 -17.43 4.11 -5.65
N TRP A 87 -16.35 3.98 -6.42
CA TRP A 87 -15.09 4.64 -6.11
C TRP A 87 -15.09 6.05 -6.68
N LEU A 88 -14.80 7.02 -5.84
CA LEU A 88 -14.76 8.43 -6.22
C LEU A 88 -13.29 8.88 -6.22
N GLU A 89 -12.91 9.75 -7.14
CA GLU A 89 -11.58 10.37 -7.13
C GLU A 89 -11.35 11.12 -5.82
N ALA A 90 -10.09 11.30 -5.43
CA ALA A 90 -9.84 12.05 -4.21
C ALA A 90 -10.17 13.53 -4.40
N SER A 91 -10.57 14.14 -3.28
CA SER A 91 -10.90 15.55 -3.23
C SER A 91 -9.62 16.41 -3.32
N ALA A 92 -9.80 17.70 -3.64
CA ALA A 92 -8.70 18.65 -3.76
C ALA A 92 -7.92 18.84 -2.44
N ASP A 93 -8.53 18.56 -1.30
CA ASP A 93 -7.94 18.60 0.04
C ASP A 93 -7.30 17.27 0.48
N ALA A 94 -7.18 16.28 -0.43
CA ALA A 94 -6.59 14.99 -0.11
C ALA A 94 -5.12 15.13 0.35
N LYS A 95 -4.83 14.64 1.55
CA LYS A 95 -3.47 14.60 2.12
C LYS A 95 -2.59 13.49 1.54
N VAL A 96 -3.20 12.55 0.82
CA VAL A 96 -2.52 11.40 0.21
C VAL A 96 -2.28 11.69 -1.25
N ARG A 97 -1.07 11.36 -1.75
CA ARG A 97 -0.74 11.47 -3.17
C ARG A 97 -1.68 10.57 -3.98
N GLN A 98 -2.56 11.18 -4.77
CA GLN A 98 -3.46 10.45 -5.63
C GLN A 98 -2.67 9.74 -6.73
N MET A 99 -3.04 8.49 -7.03
CA MET A 99 -2.50 7.78 -8.18
C MET A 99 -3.39 8.05 -9.41
N PRO A 100 -2.83 8.66 -10.47
CA PRO A 100 -3.57 8.95 -11.70
C PRO A 100 -4.17 7.69 -12.34
N ALA A 101 -5.25 7.88 -13.10
CA ALA A 101 -5.93 6.79 -13.79
C ALA A 101 -5.08 6.10 -14.87
N ASP A 102 -4.18 6.88 -15.47
CA ASP A 102 -3.28 6.54 -16.55
C ASP A 102 -1.83 6.38 -16.07
N PHE A 103 -1.63 6.11 -14.78
CA PHE A 103 -0.29 5.96 -14.22
C PHE A 103 0.53 4.92 -14.99
N SER A 104 1.71 5.33 -15.45
CA SER A 104 2.70 4.49 -16.09
C SER A 104 4.06 4.70 -15.42
N SER A 105 4.75 3.61 -15.09
CA SER A 105 6.10 3.69 -14.52
C SER A 105 7.08 4.37 -15.48
N ASP A 106 6.94 4.16 -16.78
CA ASP A 106 7.80 4.81 -17.79
C ASP A 106 7.55 6.30 -17.87
N ALA A 107 6.28 6.71 -17.96
CA ALA A 107 5.92 8.12 -18.01
C ALA A 107 6.31 8.86 -16.72
N PHE A 108 6.17 8.18 -15.57
CA PHE A 108 6.57 8.74 -14.27
C PHE A 108 8.09 8.89 -14.17
N ARG A 109 8.87 7.91 -14.66
CA ARG A 109 10.33 8.03 -14.77
C ARG A 109 10.73 9.21 -15.64
N ASP A 110 10.13 9.33 -16.82
CA ASP A 110 10.47 10.40 -17.77
C ASP A 110 10.13 11.78 -17.19
N GLN A 111 9.00 11.89 -16.46
CA GLN A 111 8.64 13.09 -15.72
C GLN A 111 9.66 13.44 -14.63
N LEU A 112 10.15 12.45 -13.87
CA LEU A 112 11.16 12.68 -12.83
C LEU A 112 12.51 13.11 -13.44
N ALA A 113 12.91 12.50 -14.56
CA ALA A 113 14.14 12.87 -15.26
C ALA A 113 14.08 14.29 -15.84
N ALA A 114 12.89 14.75 -16.23
CA ALA A 114 12.66 16.10 -16.73
C ALA A 114 12.32 17.14 -15.63
N ALA A 115 12.25 16.72 -14.36
CA ALA A 115 11.86 17.60 -13.28
C ALA A 115 12.87 18.74 -13.10
N THR A 116 12.39 19.97 -13.13
CA THR A 116 13.19 21.17 -12.89
C THR A 116 12.87 21.73 -11.51
N GLY A 117 13.88 22.23 -10.81
CA GLY A 117 13.75 22.77 -9.47
C GLY A 117 15.12 23.00 -8.83
N PRO A 118 15.17 23.66 -7.67
CA PRO A 118 16.43 23.78 -6.94
C PRO A 118 16.94 22.36 -6.63
N ALA A 119 18.21 22.11 -6.95
CA ALA A 119 18.87 20.90 -6.50
C ALA A 119 18.74 20.83 -4.98
N ARG A 120 18.38 19.65 -4.49
CA ARG A 120 18.40 19.41 -3.05
C ARG A 120 19.79 18.89 -2.70
N ASP A 121 20.63 19.78 -2.19
CA ASP A 121 21.92 19.41 -1.63
C ASP A 121 21.68 18.67 -0.31
N GLU A 122 21.66 17.32 -0.36
CA GLU A 122 21.56 16.51 0.85
C GLU A 122 22.93 16.43 1.58
N GLU A 123 24.03 16.36 0.81
CA GLU A 123 25.39 16.33 1.33
C GLU A 123 26.31 17.11 0.38
N ASN A 124 27.09 18.05 0.93
CA ASN A 124 28.02 18.89 0.17
C ASN A 124 29.30 19.06 0.98
N GLU A 125 30.39 18.44 0.54
CA GLU A 125 31.73 18.56 1.13
C GLU A 125 32.73 19.01 0.07
N GLY A 126 33.42 20.12 0.33
CA GLY A 126 34.42 20.69 -0.58
C GLY A 126 33.81 21.51 -1.73
N ASP A 127 34.53 21.55 -2.86
CA ASP A 127 34.12 22.26 -4.08
C ASP A 127 34.01 21.26 -5.25
N PHE A 128 32.83 20.67 -5.40
CA PHE A 128 32.55 19.73 -6.48
C PHE A 128 32.76 20.37 -7.86
N GLY A 129 32.34 21.63 -8.05
CA GLY A 129 32.42 22.29 -9.36
C GLY A 129 33.86 22.40 -9.84
N LYS A 130 34.77 22.81 -8.95
CA LYS A 130 36.21 22.86 -9.25
C LYS A 130 36.80 21.47 -9.45
N ALA A 131 36.54 20.54 -8.53
CA ALA A 131 37.09 19.19 -8.61
C ALA A 131 36.64 18.44 -9.87
N PHE A 132 35.39 18.62 -10.29
CA PHE A 132 34.83 18.01 -11.49
C PHE A 132 35.41 18.64 -12.77
N ALA A 133 35.58 19.96 -12.81
CA ALA A 133 36.18 20.66 -13.94
C ALA A 133 37.67 20.30 -14.16
N ASP A 134 38.42 20.10 -13.07
CA ASP A 134 39.85 19.75 -13.10
C ASP A 134 40.10 18.24 -13.34
N ALA A 135 39.06 17.40 -13.40
CA ALA A 135 39.20 15.95 -13.52
C ALA A 135 39.70 15.52 -14.90
N ALA A 136 40.73 14.65 -14.94
CA ALA A 136 41.28 14.10 -16.18
C ALA A 136 40.34 13.11 -16.90
N THR A 137 39.35 12.56 -16.21
CA THR A 137 38.34 11.66 -16.78
C THR A 137 37.02 11.88 -16.08
N GLN A 138 35.97 12.13 -16.85
CA GLN A 138 34.60 12.32 -16.38
C GLN A 138 33.74 11.19 -16.95
N VAL A 139 32.90 10.60 -16.11
CA VAL A 139 31.94 9.57 -16.52
C VAL A 139 30.57 9.98 -16.01
N GLU A 140 29.60 9.99 -16.92
CA GLU A 140 28.21 10.27 -16.62
C GLU A 140 27.36 9.10 -17.11
N ALA A 141 26.44 8.64 -16.25
CA ALA A 141 25.52 7.56 -16.57
C ALA A 141 24.23 7.71 -15.76
N THR A 142 23.10 7.43 -16.41
CA THR A 142 21.78 7.43 -15.78
C THR A 142 21.34 6.00 -15.52
N TYR A 143 21.00 5.70 -14.27
CA TYR A 143 20.47 4.41 -13.84
C TYR A 143 19.06 4.58 -13.29
N HIS A 144 18.22 3.58 -13.48
CA HIS A 144 16.91 3.51 -12.84
C HIS A 144 16.65 2.10 -12.32
N ASN A 145 15.93 2.01 -11.22
CA ASN A 145 15.38 0.76 -10.69
C ASN A 145 13.85 0.81 -10.84
N GLN A 146 13.25 -0.31 -11.21
CA GLN A 146 11.83 -0.45 -11.47
C GLN A 146 10.97 -0.47 -10.19
N PHE A 147 11.58 -0.73 -9.03
CA PHE A 147 10.91 -0.86 -7.73
C PHE A 147 11.38 0.19 -6.72
#